data_AF-A0A536BRD0-F1
#
_entry.id   AF-A0A536BRD0-F1
#
_cell.length_a   1.000
_cell.length_b   1.000
_cell.length_c   1.000
_cell.angle_alpha   90.00
_cell.angle_beta   90.00
_cell.angle_gamma   90.00
#
_symmetry.space_group_name_H-M   'P 1'
#
loop_
_entity.id
_entity.type
_entity.pdbx_description
1 polymer ?
#
loop_
_entity_poly.entity_id
_entity_poly.type
_entity_poly.pdbx_seq_one_letter_code
_entity_poly.pdbx_strand_id
1 'polypeptide(L)'
;MDAPIIEAMRWWERRGKKRHTDSREKNPSDGQLVAMAKRYPEAFRALYDRHFQPTYQLVYGQVGNEALAQELTAQAFSRAERLIKAHRQAGSFRSWLRTLAMMTVARHRRRGPDADRGFQSAG
;
A
#
# COMPACT_ATOMS: atom_id res chain seq x y z
N MET A 1 5.20 9.33 13.07
CA MET A 1 6.51 9.01 12.49
C MET A 1 6.26 8.49 11.09
N ASP A 2 6.19 9.40 10.13
CA ASP A 2 6.05 9.08 8.70
C ASP A 2 7.41 8.68 8.16
N ALA A 3 7.74 7.39 8.22
CA ALA A 3 8.90 6.88 7.51
C ALA A 3 8.67 7.10 6.00
N PRO A 4 9.50 7.88 5.30
CA PRO A 4 9.35 8.07 3.86
C PRO A 4 9.52 6.71 3.19
N ILE A 5 8.62 6.38 2.27
CA ILE A 5 8.56 5.07 1.59
C ILE A 5 9.88 4.70 0.88
N ILE A 6 10.71 5.70 0.57
CA ILE A 6 12.09 5.53 0.10
C ILE A 6 12.96 4.77 1.12
N GLU A 7 12.78 5.01 2.42
CA GLU A 7 13.51 4.31 3.48
C GLU A 7 13.01 2.86 3.64
N ALA A 8 11.70 2.64 3.48
CA ALA A 8 11.11 1.31 3.44
C ALA A 8 11.61 0.48 2.24
N MET A 9 11.88 1.10 1.09
CA MET A 9 12.49 0.45 -0.06
C MET A 9 13.98 0.16 0.12
N ARG A 10 14.77 1.12 0.65
CA ARG A 10 16.18 0.91 1.01
C ARG A 10 16.37 -0.16 2.09
N TRP A 11 15.39 -0.32 2.97
CA TRP A 11 15.31 -1.40 3.95
C TRP A 11 14.99 -2.75 3.31
N TRP A 12 14.15 -2.77 2.28
CA TRP A 12 13.71 -4.00 1.62
C TRP A 12 14.74 -4.55 0.62
N GLU A 13 15.50 -3.67 -0.03
CA GLU A 13 16.60 -4.05 -0.92
C GLU A 13 17.80 -4.66 -0.17
N ARG A 14 18.01 -4.24 1.09
CA ARG A 14 19.07 -4.76 1.98
C ARG A 14 18.66 -6.00 2.77
N ARG A 15 17.36 -6.20 3.01
CA ARG A 15 16.79 -7.42 3.61
C ARG A 15 16.60 -8.47 2.52
N GLY A 16 17.70 -9.06 2.08
CA GLY A 16 17.69 -10.19 1.15
C GLY A 16 16.56 -11.15 1.47
N LYS A 17 15.66 -11.31 0.49
CA LYS A 17 14.66 -12.38 0.32
C LYS A 17 14.67 -13.37 1.48
N LYS A 18 13.93 -13.06 2.56
CA LYS A 18 13.65 -14.05 3.58
C LYS A 18 12.76 -15.10 2.90
N ARG A 19 13.39 -16.13 2.34
CA ARG A 19 12.78 -17.45 2.23
C ARG A 19 12.33 -17.78 3.64
N HIS A 20 11.04 -17.60 3.93
CA HIS A 20 10.45 -18.20 5.08
C HIS A 20 10.29 -19.68 4.71
N THR A 21 11.36 -20.42 4.94
CA THR A 21 11.30 -21.86 5.11
C THR A 21 10.34 -22.13 6.28
N ASP A 22 9.39 -23.01 6.01
CA ASP A 22 8.39 -23.61 6.87
C ASP A 22 8.68 -23.50 8.38
N SER A 23 7.85 -22.74 9.09
CA SER A 23 7.53 -22.96 10.50
C SER A 23 6.01 -22.85 10.57
N ARG A 24 5.35 -23.99 10.46
CA ARG A 24 3.90 -24.14 10.24
C ARG A 24 3.02 -23.69 11.42
N GLU A 25 3.53 -22.93 12.38
CA GLU A 25 2.79 -22.53 13.57
C GLU A 25 2.75 -20.99 13.74
N LYS A 26 1.53 -20.46 13.51
CA LYS A 26 0.99 -19.18 14.02
C LYS A 26 1.47 -17.86 13.38
N ASN A 27 1.56 -17.77 12.05
CA ASN A 27 1.40 -16.44 11.43
C ASN A 27 -0.10 -16.14 11.24
N PRO A 28 -0.67 -15.09 11.86
CA PRO A 28 -2.10 -14.78 11.73
C PRO A 28 -2.50 -14.57 10.28
N SER A 29 -3.66 -15.12 9.90
CA SER A 29 -4.26 -14.91 8.58
C SER A 29 -4.59 -13.42 8.35
N ASP A 30 -4.75 -13.03 7.08
CA ASP A 30 -5.14 -11.66 6.74
C ASP A 30 -6.46 -11.25 7.42
N GLY A 31 -7.41 -12.18 7.53
CA GLY A 31 -8.67 -11.93 8.24
C GLY A 31 -8.49 -11.66 9.73
N GLN A 32 -7.59 -12.40 10.39
CA GLN A 32 -7.23 -12.18 11.79
C GLN A 32 -6.50 -10.86 11.98
N LEU A 33 -5.54 -10.54 11.11
CA LEU A 33 -4.83 -9.27 11.13
C LEU A 33 -5.76 -8.09 10.87
N VAL A 34 -6.75 -8.22 9.98
CA VAL A 34 -7.79 -7.20 9.77
C VAL A 34 -8.64 -7.03 11.04
N ALA A 35 -9.06 -8.12 11.67
CA ALA A 35 -9.83 -8.06 12.91
C ALA A 35 -9.04 -7.39 14.04
N MET A 36 -7.75 -7.68 14.16
CA MET A 36 -6.84 -7.01 15.09
C MET A 36 -6.66 -5.54 14.73
N ALA A 37 -6.37 -5.22 13.46
CA ALA A 37 -6.12 -3.86 12.98
C ALA A 37 -7.31 -2.90 13.14
N LYS A 38 -8.53 -3.43 13.23
CA LYS A 38 -9.71 -2.63 13.60
C LYS A 38 -9.65 -2.06 15.02
N ARG A 39 -9.00 -2.77 15.94
CA ARG A 39 -8.85 -2.40 17.36
C ARG A 39 -7.47 -1.81 17.68
N TYR A 40 -6.45 -2.37 17.04
CA TYR A 40 -5.02 -2.15 17.30
C TYR A 40 -4.33 -1.72 16.01
N PRO A 41 -4.17 -0.41 15.77
CA PRO A 41 -3.56 0.11 14.54
C PRO A 41 -2.20 -0.53 14.21
N GLU A 42 -1.41 -0.89 15.22
CA GLU A 42 -0.12 -1.57 15.09
C GLU A 42 -0.21 -2.90 14.34
N ALA A 43 -1.34 -3.61 14.41
CA ALA A 43 -1.53 -4.87 13.68
C ALA A 43 -1.65 -4.67 12.16
N PHE A 44 -1.91 -3.44 11.70
CA PHE A 44 -1.87 -3.11 10.27
C PHE A 44 -0.47 -3.28 9.68
N ARG A 45 0.59 -3.15 10.49
CA ARG A 45 1.97 -3.30 10.02
C ARG A 45 2.24 -4.66 9.37
N ALA A 46 1.69 -5.73 9.94
CA ALA A 46 1.84 -7.07 9.37
C ALA A 46 1.12 -7.22 8.02
N LEU A 47 -0.03 -6.55 7.85
CA LEU A 47 -0.72 -6.49 6.54
C LEU A 47 0.10 -5.67 5.54
N TYR A 48 0.68 -4.56 5.97
CA TYR A 48 1.57 -3.75 5.16
C TYR A 48 2.75 -4.58 4.65
N ASP A 49 3.52 -5.19 5.55
CA ASP A 49 4.71 -5.96 5.21
C ASP A 49 4.39 -7.13 4.25
N ARG A 50 3.23 -7.77 4.41
CA ARG A 50 2.80 -8.89 3.55
C ARG A 50 2.37 -8.44 2.16
N HIS A 51 1.69 -7.30 2.04
CA HIS A 51 1.04 -6.88 0.79
C HIS A 51 1.74 -5.73 0.07
N PHE A 52 2.77 -5.13 0.66
CA PHE A 52 3.49 -4.00 0.08
C PHE A 52 4.06 -4.34 -1.30
N GLN A 53 4.89 -5.39 -1.38
CA GLN A 53 5.55 -5.80 -2.63
C GLN A 53 4.58 -6.08 -3.79
N PRO A 54 3.56 -6.96 -3.65
CA PRO A 54 2.64 -7.24 -4.75
C PRO A 54 1.81 -6.02 -5.13
N THR A 55 1.48 -5.13 -4.18
CA THR A 55 0.78 -3.88 -4.47
C THR A 55 1.66 -2.91 -5.24
N TYR A 56 2.92 -2.74 -4.82
CA TYR A 56 3.88 -1.90 -5.51
C TYR A 56 4.11 -2.37 -6.95
N GLN A 57 4.33 -3.67 -7.16
CA GLN A 57 4.51 -4.24 -8.50
C GLN A 57 3.28 -4.02 -9.40
N LEU A 58 2.08 -4.17 -8.83
CA LEU A 58 0.84 -3.88 -9.55
C LEU A 58 0.78 -2.42 -9.98
N VAL A 59 1.03 -1.48 -9.05
CA VAL A 59 0.97 -0.04 -9.32
C VAL A 59 2.06 0.36 -10.32
N TYR A 60 3.29 -0.11 -10.14
CA TYR A 60 4.40 0.14 -11.06
C TYR A 60 4.06 -0.32 -12.48
N GLY A 61 3.49 -1.51 -12.64
CA GLY A 61 3.03 -2.00 -13.96
C GLY A 61 1.93 -1.13 -14.59
N GLN A 62 1.25 -0.27 -13.84
CA GLN A 62 0.25 0.66 -14.35
C GLN A 62 0.81 2.03 -14.72
N VAL A 63 1.88 2.49 -14.07
CA VAL A 63 2.38 3.86 -14.24
C VAL A 63 3.75 3.94 -14.90
N GLY A 64 4.55 2.86 -14.87
CA GLY A 64 5.87 2.80 -15.49
C GLY A 64 6.92 3.75 -14.91
N ASN A 65 6.61 4.41 -13.78
CA ASN A 65 7.47 5.39 -13.12
C ASN A 65 7.63 5.01 -11.64
N GLU A 66 8.87 4.89 -11.18
CA GLU A 66 9.20 4.46 -9.82
C GLU A 66 8.69 5.44 -8.75
N ALA A 67 9.00 6.73 -8.88
CA ALA A 67 8.62 7.76 -7.91
C ALA A 67 7.09 7.82 -7.76
N LEU A 68 6.38 7.81 -8.89
CA LEU A 68 4.92 7.81 -8.91
C LEU A 68 4.35 6.51 -8.35
N ALA A 69 4.97 5.36 -8.63
CA ALA A 69 4.54 4.09 -8.08
C ALA A 69 4.68 4.05 -6.54
N GLN A 70 5.78 4.57 -6.00
CA GLN A 70 5.99 4.71 -4.56
C GLN A 70 4.91 5.59 -3.93
N GLU A 71 4.64 6.76 -4.51
CA GLU A 71 3.65 7.71 -4.01
C GLU A 71 2.23 7.12 -4.03
N LEU A 72 1.81 6.51 -5.14
CA LEU A 72 0.47 5.95 -5.24
C LEU A 72 0.29 4.71 -4.35
N THR A 73 1.35 3.93 -4.15
CA THR A 73 1.36 2.82 -3.19
C THR A 73 1.19 3.35 -1.77
N ALA A 74 1.90 4.43 -1.40
CA ALA A 74 1.71 5.15 -0.14
C ALA A 74 0.24 5.46 0.11
N GLN A 75 -0.35 6.16 -0.85
CA GLN A 75 -1.71 6.65 -0.77
C GLN A 75 -2.72 5.50 -0.65
N ALA A 76 -2.49 4.39 -1.35
CA ALA A 76 -3.31 3.20 -1.25
C ALA A 76 -3.28 2.60 0.17
N PHE A 77 -2.10 2.45 0.77
CA PHE A 77 -1.97 1.91 2.13
C PHE A 77 -2.50 2.86 3.20
N SER A 78 -2.22 4.16 3.12
CA SER A 78 -2.80 5.15 4.04
C SER A 78 -4.32 5.16 3.96
N ARG A 79 -4.89 4.99 2.76
CA ARG A 79 -6.33 4.87 2.58
C ARG A 79 -6.85 3.55 3.16
N ALA A 80 -6.13 2.45 2.98
CA ALA A 80 -6.48 1.16 3.55
C ALA A 80 -6.50 1.19 5.08
N GLU A 81 -5.49 1.78 5.72
CA GLU A 81 -5.43 1.95 7.18
C GLU A 81 -6.63 2.73 7.73
N ARG A 82 -7.03 3.81 7.06
CA ARG A 82 -8.21 4.61 7.45
C ARG A 82 -9.51 3.84 7.28
N LEU A 83 -9.63 3.04 6.22
CA LEU A 83 -10.87 2.33 5.87
C LEU A 83 -10.98 0.95 6.53
N ILE A 84 -9.90 0.41 7.12
CA ILE A 84 -9.91 -0.94 7.70
C ILE A 84 -10.94 -1.10 8.82
N LYS A 85 -11.20 -0.02 9.57
CA LYS A 85 -12.26 0.05 10.60
C LYS A 85 -13.65 -0.21 10.01
N ALA A 86 -13.92 0.36 8.84
CA ALA A 86 -15.19 0.23 8.13
C ALA A 86 -15.25 -0.99 7.19
N HIS A 87 -14.15 -1.72 7.01
CA HIS A 87 -14.10 -2.87 6.12
C HIS A 87 -15.06 -3.96 6.61
N ARG A 88 -16.18 -4.15 5.90
CA ARG A 88 -17.04 -5.34 6.03
C ARG A 88 -16.35 -6.47 5.28
N GLN A 89 -16.20 -7.66 5.86
CA GLN A 89 -15.42 -8.80 5.32
C GLN A 89 -16.04 -9.44 4.06
N ALA A 90 -16.60 -8.65 3.14
CA ALA A 90 -17.06 -9.11 1.84
C ALA A 90 -15.84 -9.36 0.93
N GLY A 91 -15.05 -10.40 1.24
CA GLY A 91 -13.89 -10.83 0.48
C GLY A 91 -12.55 -10.71 1.20
N SER A 92 -11.48 -11.13 0.50
CA SER A 92 -10.12 -11.10 1.04
C SER A 92 -9.57 -9.66 1.12
N PHE A 93 -8.76 -9.40 2.15
CA PHE A 93 -8.04 -8.13 2.29
C PHE A 93 -7.23 -7.80 1.03
N ARG A 94 -6.59 -8.81 0.41
CA ARG A 94 -5.82 -8.66 -0.82
C ARG A 94 -6.67 -8.12 -1.98
N SER A 95 -7.86 -8.68 -2.19
CA SER A 95 -8.77 -8.23 -3.26
C SER A 95 -9.24 -6.79 -3.01
N TRP A 96 -9.56 -6.47 -1.77
CA TRP A 96 -9.98 -5.13 -1.36
C TRP A 96 -8.84 -4.10 -1.53
N LEU A 97 -7.62 -4.44 -1.11
CA LEU A 97 -6.44 -3.58 -1.25
C LEU A 97 -6.10 -3.33 -2.73
N ARG A 98 -6.22 -4.36 -3.58
CA ARG A 98 -6.05 -4.22 -5.03
C ARG A 98 -7.06 -3.20 -5.60
N THR A 99 -8.32 -3.26 -5.18
CA THR A 99 -9.32 -2.28 -5.60
C THR A 99 -8.92 -0.87 -5.18
N LEU A 100 -8.49 -0.67 -3.92
CA LEU A 100 -8.02 0.63 -3.46
C LEU A 100 -6.83 1.15 -4.28
N ALA A 101 -5.84 0.29 -4.55
CA ALA A 101 -4.69 0.66 -5.36
C ALA A 101 -5.09 1.10 -6.78
N MET A 102 -5.96 0.34 -7.44
CA MET A 102 -6.45 0.68 -8.78
C MET A 102 -7.30 1.95 -8.80
N MET A 103 -8.11 2.19 -7.75
CA MET A 103 -8.85 3.44 -7.60
C MET A 103 -7.91 4.64 -7.45
N THR A 104 -6.82 4.49 -6.69
CA THR A 104 -5.80 5.53 -6.52
C THR A 104 -5.10 5.85 -7.84
N VAL A 105 -4.68 4.83 -8.59
CA VAL A 105 -4.12 5.00 -9.94
C VAL A 105 -5.10 5.69 -10.88
N ALA A 106 -6.35 5.24 -10.92
CA ALA A 106 -7.37 5.83 -11.79
C ALA A 106 -7.65 7.30 -11.41
N ARG A 107 -7.67 7.62 -10.11
CA ARG A 107 -7.83 9.00 -9.63
C ARG A 107 -6.66 9.88 -10.06
N HIS A 108 -5.43 9.38 -10.00
CA HIS A 108 -4.26 10.10 -10.47
C HIS A 108 -4.33 10.37 -11.97
N ARG A 109 -4.64 9.35 -12.79
CA ARG A 109 -4.81 9.51 -14.24
C ARG A 109 -5.89 10.53 -14.61
N ARG A 110 -7.01 10.57 -13.87
CA ARG A 110 -8.09 11.55 -14.09
C ARG A 110 -7.72 12.99 -13.72
N ARG A 111 -6.70 13.21 -12.89
CA ARG A 111 -6.28 14.57 -12.50
C ARG A 111 -5.46 15.26 -13.57
N GLY A 112 -4.97 14.53 -14.59
CA GLY A 112 -4.17 15.08 -15.68
C GLY A 112 -2.82 15.66 -15.21
N PRO A 113 -1.87 15.90 -16.12
CA PRO A 113 -0.61 16.58 -15.82
C PRO A 113 -0.79 18.08 -15.49
N ASP A 114 -2.00 18.65 -15.64
CA ASP A 114 -2.25 20.09 -15.51
C ASP A 114 -2.36 20.60 -14.06
N ALA A 115 -2.42 19.72 -13.06
CA ALA A 115 -2.44 20.13 -11.65
C ALA A 115 -1.07 20.65 -11.14
N ASP A 116 0.02 20.36 -11.85
CA ASP A 116 1.39 20.78 -11.47
C ASP A 116 1.84 22.07 -12.22
N ARG A 117 1.18 22.43 -13.33
CA ARG A 117 1.44 23.68 -14.08
C ARG A 117 0.78 24.93 -13.49
N GLY A 118 -0.05 24.80 -12.45
CA GLY A 118 -0.85 25.89 -11.89
C GLY A 118 -0.11 26.90 -11.01
N PHE A 119 1.23 26.82 -10.85
CA PHE A 119 1.97 27.70 -9.94
C PHE A 119 3.07 28.56 -10.61
N GLN A 120 3.23 28.54 -11.94
CA GLN A 120 4.30 29.31 -12.62
C GLN A 120 3.81 30.39 -13.60
N SER A 121 2.58 30.89 -13.46
CA SER A 121 2.10 32.01 -14.31
C SER A 121 1.14 32.94 -13.57
N ALA A 122 1.71 33.74 -12.69
CA ALA A 122 1.25 35.07 -12.25
C ALA A 122 2.39 35.62 -11.38
N GLY A 123 3.03 36.76 -11.61
CA GLY A 123 2.95 37.83 -12.59
C GLY A 123 4.06 38.81 -12.15
#